data_AF-A0A178Y6U0-F1
#
_entry.id   AF-A0A178Y6U0-F1
#
_cell.length_a   1.000
_cell.length_b   1.000
_cell.length_c   1.000
_cell.angle_alpha   90.00
_cell.angle_beta   90.00
_cell.angle_gamma   90.00
#
_symmetry.space_group_name_H-M   'P 1'
#
loop_
_entity.id
_entity.type
_entity.pdbx_description
1 polymer ?
#
loop_
_entity_poly.entity_id
_entity_poly.type
_entity_poly.pdbx_seq_one_letter_code
_entity_poly.pdbx_strand_id
1 'polypeptide(L)' 'MPPPREMDAVLSSPPLRVGAYVPDDLLEDWFAPGTGMNPPSEAALEEAGSYGRLFECEFKHYPERKEGVFWKWVPAI' A
#
# COMPACT_ATOMS: atom_id res chain seq x y z
N MET A 1 5.14 12.71 3.18
CA MET A 1 6.55 12.24 3.14
C MET A 1 6.57 10.97 2.33
N PRO A 2 7.47 10.73 1.37
CA PRO A 2 7.42 9.49 0.58
C PRO A 2 7.54 8.23 1.45
N PRO A 3 7.07 7.07 0.98
CA PRO A 3 7.31 5.79 1.65
C PRO A 3 8.79 5.60 2.00
N PRO A 4 9.10 4.98 3.16
CA PRO A 4 10.48 4.69 3.55
C PRO A 4 11.10 3.66 2.60
N ARG A 5 12.42 3.75 2.37
CA ARG A 5 13.16 2.84 1.44
C ARG A 5 13.08 1.37 1.86
N GLU A 6 12.94 1.12 3.15
CA GLU A 6 12.73 -0.21 3.71
C GLU A 6 11.47 -0.87 3.15
N MET A 7 10.45 -0.07 2.79
CA MET A 7 9.23 -0.58 2.17
C MET A 7 9.51 -1.14 0.76
N ASP A 8 10.41 -0.53 -0.01
CA ASP A 8 10.83 -1.05 -1.32
C ASP A 8 11.41 -2.47 -1.17
N ALA A 9 12.21 -2.69 -0.12
CA ALA A 9 12.79 -4.01 0.16
C ALA A 9 11.72 -5.03 0.57
N VAL A 10 10.75 -4.63 1.39
CA VAL A 10 9.61 -5.48 1.78
C VAL A 10 8.79 -5.89 0.56
N LEU A 11 8.49 -4.96 -0.34
CA LEU A 11 7.66 -5.23 -1.53
C LEU A 11 8.39 -5.92 -2.68
N SER A 12 9.73 -5.84 -2.71
CA SER A 12 10.54 -6.53 -3.73
C SER A 12 10.45 -8.05 -3.59
N SER A 13 10.40 -8.59 -2.37
CA SER A 13 10.38 -10.04 -2.11
C SER A 13 9.47 -10.49 -0.95
N PRO A 14 8.17 -10.14 -0.91
CA PRO A 14 7.24 -10.75 0.03
C PRO A 14 7.10 -12.25 -0.28
N PRO A 15 7.07 -13.12 0.73
CA PRO A 15 6.67 -14.51 0.53
C PRO A 15 5.27 -14.61 -0.08
N LEU A 16 5.02 -15.67 -0.85
CA LEU A 16 3.68 -15.94 -1.38
C LEU A 16 2.67 -16.04 -0.23
N ARG A 17 1.48 -15.45 -0.43
CA ARG A 17 0.38 -15.41 0.55
C ARG A 17 0.69 -14.60 1.83
N VAL A 18 1.75 -13.80 1.83
CA VAL A 18 2.03 -12.83 2.90
C VAL A 18 1.76 -11.42 2.38
N GLY A 19 1.18 -10.58 3.24
CA GLY A 19 0.91 -9.18 2.95
C GLY A 19 1.73 -8.23 3.81
N ALA A 20 2.08 -7.08 3.26
CA ALA A 20 2.61 -5.94 4.01
C ALA A 20 1.46 -4.95 4.27
N TYR A 21 1.22 -4.67 5.55
CA TYR A 21 0.11 -3.84 6.02
C TYR A 21 0.60 -2.42 6.31
N VAL A 22 -0.13 -1.42 5.83
CA VAL A 22 0.15 0.01 6.03
C VAL A 22 -1.09 0.68 6.61
N PRO A 23 -1.03 1.24 7.83
CA PRO A 23 -2.11 2.04 8.41
C PRO A 23 -2.58 3.23 7.56
N ASP A 24 -3.86 3.59 7.67
CA ASP A 24 -4.48 4.69 6.92
C ASP A 24 -3.76 6.04 7.04
N ASP A 25 -3.26 6.37 8.23
CA ASP A 25 -2.50 7.59 8.49
C ASP A 25 -1.19 7.60 7.70
N LEU A 26 -0.49 6.47 7.63
CA LEU A 26 0.70 6.33 6.81
C LEU A 26 0.38 6.31 5.32
N LEU A 27 -0.73 5.73 4.88
CA LEU A 27 -1.13 5.80 3.46
C LEU A 27 -1.31 7.25 3.01
N GLU A 28 -2.03 8.05 3.77
CA GLU A 28 -2.25 9.47 3.48
C GLU A 28 -0.92 10.24 3.52
N ASP A 29 -0.14 10.07 4.59
CA ASP A 29 1.16 10.75 4.73
C ASP A 29 2.12 10.37 3.60
N TRP A 30 2.07 9.14 3.13
CA TRP A 30 2.98 8.61 2.12
C TRP A 30 2.62 9.01 0.70
N PHE A 31 1.35 8.92 0.36
CA PHE A 31 0.89 8.94 -1.01
C PHE A 31 0.09 10.20 -1.37
N ALA A 32 -0.52 10.89 -0.39
CA ALA A 32 -1.21 12.16 -0.63
C ALA A 32 -1.14 13.10 0.59
N PRO A 33 0.06 13.55 1.00
CA PRO A 33 0.22 14.34 2.20
C PRO A 33 -0.60 15.64 2.15
N GLY A 34 -1.45 15.85 3.16
CA GLY A 34 -2.22 17.08 3.33
C GLY A 34 -3.58 17.10 2.64
N THR A 35 -4.05 15.99 2.05
CA THR A 35 -5.39 15.93 1.42
C THR A 35 -6.53 15.58 2.39
N GLY A 36 -6.19 15.14 3.61
CA GLY A 36 -7.11 14.96 4.72
C GLY A 36 -7.13 13.51 5.20
N MET A 37 -7.22 13.31 6.52
CA MET A 37 -7.24 11.97 7.09
C MET A 37 -8.66 11.52 7.48
N ASN A 38 -8.92 10.22 7.31
CA ASN A 38 -10.04 9.45 7.86
C ASN A 38 -11.38 9.58 7.09
N PRO A 39 -11.59 8.81 5.99
CA PRO A 39 -10.68 7.79 5.40
C PRO A 39 -9.52 8.40 4.60
N PRO A 40 -8.50 7.61 4.19
CA PRO A 40 -7.49 8.05 3.23
C PRO A 40 -8.16 8.59 1.97
N SER A 41 -7.54 9.60 1.36
CA SER A 41 -8.03 10.15 0.10
C SER A 41 -7.98 9.11 -1.03
N GLU A 42 -8.86 9.26 -2.03
CA GLU A 42 -8.82 8.43 -3.24
C GLU A 42 -7.46 8.54 -3.93
N ALA A 43 -6.86 9.73 -3.94
CA ALA A 43 -5.51 9.97 -4.47
C ALA A 43 -4.45 9.14 -3.72
N ALA A 44 -4.50 9.06 -2.39
CA ALA A 44 -3.58 8.22 -1.62
C ALA A 44 -3.73 6.74 -1.99
N LEU A 45 -4.96 6.26 -2.19
CA LEU A 45 -5.22 4.86 -2.55
C LEU A 45 -4.77 4.51 -3.97
N GLU A 46 -4.97 5.42 -4.92
CA GLU A 46 -4.50 5.26 -6.30
C GLU A 46 -2.98 5.24 -6.38
N GLU A 47 -2.31 6.18 -5.70
CA GLU A 47 -0.86 6.27 -5.66
C GLU A 47 -0.23 5.10 -4.90
N ALA A 48 -0.85 4.61 -3.81
CA ALA A 48 -0.45 3.37 -3.17
C ALA A 48 -0.52 2.20 -4.17
N GLY A 49 -1.60 2.08 -4.94
CA GLY A 49 -1.72 1.08 -6.00
C GLY A 49 -0.64 1.19 -7.07
N SER A 50 -0.30 2.40 -7.51
CA SER A 50 0.81 2.67 -8.44
C SER A 50 2.15 2.25 -7.86
N TYR A 51 2.42 2.57 -6.61
CA TYR A 51 3.63 2.20 -5.91
C TYR A 51 3.80 0.67 -5.81
N GLY A 52 2.74 -0.06 -5.43
CA GLY A 52 2.76 -1.52 -5.37
C GLY A 52 3.10 -2.19 -6.71
N ARG A 53 2.59 -1.63 -7.83
CA ARG A 53 2.85 -2.15 -9.18
C ARG A 53 4.32 -2.08 -9.58
N LEU A 54 5.11 -1.15 -9.04
CA LEU A 54 6.56 -1.08 -9.28
C LEU A 54 7.29 -2.35 -8.80
N PHE A 55 6.69 -3.09 -7.88
CA PHE A 55 7.24 -4.31 -7.27
C PHE A 55 6.43 -5.56 -7.60
N GLU A 56 5.58 -5.53 -8.62
CA GLU A 56 4.69 -6.66 -8.98
C GLU A 56 3.74 -7.06 -7.82
N CYS A 57 3.34 -6.07 -7.00
CA CYS A 57 2.37 -6.26 -5.94
C CYS A 57 0.99 -5.74 -6.34
N GLU A 58 -0.05 -6.43 -5.87
CA GLU A 58 -1.40 -5.89 -5.80
C GLU A 58 -1.57 -5.07 -4.53
N PHE A 59 -2.56 -4.18 -4.53
CA PHE A 59 -2.93 -3.35 -3.39
C PHE A 59 -4.44 -3.41 -3.16
N LYS A 60 -4.85 -3.44 -1.90
CA LYS A 60 -6.25 -3.25 -1.51
C LYS A 60 -6.36 -2.53 -0.17
N HIS A 61 -7.32 -1.62 -0.10
CA HIS A 61 -7.72 -0.97 1.14
C HIS A 61 -8.82 -1.76 1.84
N TYR A 62 -8.70 -1.89 3.17
CA TYR A 62 -9.67 -2.50 4.06
C TYR A 62 -10.14 -1.46 5.08
N PRO A 63 -11.19 -0.67 4.78
CA PRO A 63 -11.66 0.41 5.64
C PRO A 63 -12.04 -0.05 7.05
N GLU A 64 -12.53 -1.28 7.19
CA GLU A 64 -12.91 -1.87 8.47
C GLU A 64 -11.71 -2.17 9.39
N ARG A 65 -10.51 -2.25 8.80
CA ARG A 65 -9.24 -2.45 9.51
C ARG A 65 -8.38 -1.19 9.54
N LYS A 66 -8.76 -0.16 8.78
CA LYS A 66 -8.01 1.09 8.60
C LYS A 66 -6.58 0.84 8.09
N GLU A 67 -6.47 -0.05 7.10
CA GLU A 67 -5.19 -0.43 6.53
C GLU A 67 -5.28 -0.68 5.02
N GLY A 68 -4.19 -0.40 4.32
CA GLY A 68 -3.91 -0.88 3.00
C GLY A 68 -2.97 -2.09 3.06
N VAL A 69 -3.17 -3.05 2.17
CA VAL A 69 -2.38 -4.28 2.13
C VAL A 69 -1.78 -4.45 0.76
N PHE A 70 -0.48 -4.71 0.73
CA PHE A 70 0.27 -5.08 -0.46
C PHE A 70 0.61 -6.57 -0.43
N TRP A 71 0.45 -7.28 -1.53
CA TRP A 71 0.88 -8.69 -1.65
C TRP A 71 1.37 -8.99 -3.07
N LYS A 72 2.22 -10.01 -3.24
CA LYS A 72 2.68 -10.42 -4.57
C LYS A 72 1.51 -10.88 -5.42
N TRP A 73 1.44 -10.38 -6.65
CA TRP A 73 0.55 -10.94 -7.64
C TRP A 73 0.88 -12.41 -7.86
N VAL A 74 -0.13 -13.27 -7.76
CA VAL A 74 0.01 -14.70 -8.08
C VAL A 74 -1.06 -15.00 -9.13
N PRO A 75 -0.70 -15.46 -10.34
CA PRO A 75 -1.70 -15.93 -11.28
C PRO A 75 -2.49 -17.05 -10.62
N ALA A 76 -3.82 -17.01 -10.72
CA ALA A 76 -4.67 -18.08 -10.22
C ALA A 76 -4.20 -19.41 -10.81
N ILE A 77 -3.84 -20.37 -9.95
CA ILE A 77 -3.51 -21.75 -10.33
C ILE A 77 -4.79 -22.44 -10.81
#